data_AF-A0A5C8SLV3-F1
#
_entry.id   AF-A0A5C8SLV3-F1
#
_cell.length_a   1.000
_cell.length_b   1.000
_cell.length_c   1.000
_cell.angle_alpha   90.00
_cell.angle_beta   90.00
_cell.angle_gamma   90.00
#
_symmetry.space_group_name_H-M   'P 1'
#
loop_
_entity.id
_entity.type
_entity.pdbx_description
1 polymer ?
#
loop_
_entity_poly.entity_id
_entity_poly.type
_entity_poly.pdbx_seq_one_letter_code
_entity_poly.pdbx_strand_id
1 'polypeptide(L)'
;MKRVLVALTMLIGAQTCLAAQTKDEEQAEMVQGLVRIVGAQAGITLYCRKAYAIDDKVSEGLLRTVRPTLDKAIGHRQALAAIDEEGQRLSKEIAEIGAERWCADQRELLNTDGIRVFLD
;
A
#
# COMPACT_ATOMS: atom_id res chain seq x y z
N MET A 1 -39.72 56.94 5.40
CA MET A 1 -38.80 56.61 4.30
C MET A 1 -37.57 55.92 4.87
N LYS A 2 -37.53 54.59 4.87
CA LYS A 2 -36.42 53.76 5.34
C LYS A 2 -35.83 53.04 4.12
N ARG A 3 -34.64 53.44 3.69
CA ARG A 3 -33.85 52.72 2.68
C ARG A 3 -32.91 51.79 3.44
N VAL A 4 -33.15 50.49 3.36
CA VAL A 4 -32.22 49.46 3.82
C VAL A 4 -31.70 48.78 2.56
N LEU A 5 -30.47 49.13 2.17
CA LEU A 5 -29.71 48.43 1.14
C LEU A 5 -29.02 47.24 1.80
N VAL A 6 -29.46 46.03 1.48
CA VAL A 6 -28.72 44.79 1.74
C VAL A 6 -28.74 43.98 0.45
N ALA A 7 -27.56 43.83 -0.16
CA ALA A 7 -27.20 42.67 -0.97
C ALA A 7 -25.71 42.83 -1.36
N LEU A 8 -24.80 42.41 -0.48
CA LEU A 8 -23.42 42.14 -0.84
C LEU A 8 -23.36 40.67 -1.30
N THR A 9 -23.53 40.44 -2.60
CA THR A 9 -23.32 39.12 -3.21
C THR A 9 -21.83 38.88 -3.42
N MET A 10 -21.18 38.24 -2.45
CA MET A 10 -19.88 37.58 -2.66
C MET A 10 -20.10 36.30 -3.47
N LEU A 11 -20.08 36.42 -4.79
CA LEU A 11 -19.80 35.31 -5.70
C LEU A 11 -18.28 35.14 -5.78
N ILE A 12 -17.69 34.54 -4.76
CA ILE A 12 -16.35 33.97 -4.89
C ILE A 12 -16.57 32.56 -5.42
N GLY A 13 -16.28 32.39 -6.71
CA GLY A 13 -16.29 31.10 -7.36
C GLY A 13 -15.44 30.12 -6.56
N ALA A 14 -16.11 29.10 -6.02
CA ALA A 14 -15.44 27.86 -5.63
C ALA A 14 -14.98 27.19 -6.91
N GLN A 15 -13.86 27.67 -7.46
CA GLN A 15 -13.01 26.85 -8.29
C GLN A 15 -12.57 25.70 -7.38
N THR A 16 -13.21 24.55 -7.54
CA THR A 16 -12.67 23.29 -7.07
C THR A 16 -11.34 23.11 -7.78
N CYS A 17 -10.27 23.59 -7.15
CA CYS A 17 -8.92 23.17 -7.47
C CYS A 17 -8.89 21.66 -7.19
N LEU A 18 -9.12 20.85 -8.23
CA LEU A 18 -8.38 19.60 -8.33
C LEU A 18 -6.90 20.03 -8.38
N ALA A 19 -6.29 20.10 -7.20
CA ALA A 19 -4.86 20.28 -7.10
C ALA A 19 -4.24 19.10 -7.85
N ALA A 20 -3.45 19.40 -8.88
CA ALA A 20 -2.62 18.40 -9.53
C ALA A 20 -1.73 17.79 -8.44
N GLN A 21 -1.76 16.45 -8.29
CA GLN A 21 -0.89 15.73 -7.37
C GLN A 21 0.54 16.23 -7.55
N THR A 22 1.18 16.57 -6.44
CA THR A 22 2.57 17.00 -6.47
C THR A 22 3.46 15.78 -6.73
N LYS A 23 4.61 16.01 -7.38
CA LYS A 23 5.60 14.95 -7.62
C LYS A 23 6.06 14.26 -6.32
N ASP A 24 6.03 15.00 -5.21
CA ASP A 24 6.42 14.50 -3.90
C ASP A 24 5.35 13.56 -3.30
N GLU A 25 4.06 13.85 -3.52
CA GLU A 25 2.95 12.96 -3.14
C GLU A 25 2.97 11.65 -3.94
N GLU A 26 3.19 11.73 -5.26
CA GLU A 26 3.30 10.55 -6.12
C GLU A 26 4.47 9.64 -5.68
N GLN A 27 5.62 10.24 -5.34
CA GLN A 27 6.76 9.49 -4.83
C GLN A 27 6.46 8.83 -3.47
N ALA A 28 5.75 9.53 -2.57
CA ALA A 28 5.37 8.98 -1.27
C ALA A 28 4.39 7.80 -1.41
N GLU A 29 3.39 7.91 -2.29
CA GLU A 29 2.45 6.84 -2.61
C GLU A 29 3.17 5.63 -3.20
N MET A 30 4.08 5.84 -4.15
CA MET A 30 4.92 4.78 -4.72
C MET A 30 5.73 4.06 -3.63
N VAL A 31 6.42 4.81 -2.78
CA VAL A 31 7.22 4.25 -1.68
C VAL A 31 6.36 3.41 -0.74
N GLN A 32 5.19 3.94 -0.34
CA GLN A 32 4.27 3.23 0.52
C GLN A 32 3.76 1.93 -0.15
N GLY A 33 3.46 1.99 -1.45
CA GLY A 33 3.06 0.81 -2.23
C GLY A 33 4.15 -0.27 -2.25
N LEU A 34 5.40 0.12 -2.52
CA LEU A 34 6.55 -0.80 -2.52
C LEU A 34 6.75 -1.45 -1.14
N VAL A 35 6.65 -0.67 -0.06
CA VAL A 35 6.77 -1.18 1.31
C VAL A 35 5.68 -2.22 1.62
N ARG A 36 4.42 -1.92 1.29
CA ARG A 36 3.29 -2.86 1.48
C ARG A 36 3.47 -4.14 0.67
N ILE A 37 4.00 -4.06 -0.56
CA ILE A 37 4.31 -5.26 -1.35
C ILE A 37 5.36 -6.13 -0.65
N VAL A 38 6.45 -5.54 -0.15
CA VAL A 38 7.48 -6.30 0.60
C VAL A 38 6.89 -6.93 1.86
N GLY A 39 6.09 -6.17 2.61
CA GLY A 39 5.40 -6.65 3.80
C GLY A 39 4.50 -7.84 3.49
N ALA A 40 3.59 -7.70 2.52
CA ALA A 40 2.67 -8.76 2.10
C ALA A 40 3.41 -10.02 1.66
N GLN A 41 4.49 -9.91 0.88
CA GLN A 41 5.29 -11.08 0.47
C GLN A 41 5.97 -11.77 1.66
N ALA A 42 6.49 -11.01 2.63
CA ALA A 42 7.03 -11.58 3.85
C ALA A 42 5.94 -12.32 4.65
N GLY A 43 4.75 -11.71 4.78
CA GLY A 43 3.59 -12.35 5.43
C GLY A 43 3.18 -13.64 4.74
N ILE A 44 3.05 -13.65 3.42
CA ILE A 44 2.67 -14.84 2.63
C ILE A 44 3.67 -15.98 2.87
N THR A 45 4.96 -15.65 2.77
CA THR A 45 6.07 -16.60 2.97
C THR A 45 6.06 -17.23 4.37
N LEU A 46 5.75 -16.43 5.40
CA LEU A 46 5.82 -16.86 6.80
C LEU A 46 4.55 -17.59 7.27
N TYR A 47 3.37 -17.15 6.83
CA TYR A 47 2.10 -17.60 7.40
C TYR A 47 1.30 -18.51 6.48
N CYS A 48 1.36 -18.32 5.15
CA CYS A 48 0.41 -18.96 4.23
C CYS A 48 0.85 -20.34 3.72
N ARG A 49 2.15 -20.67 3.80
CA ARG A 49 2.69 -21.97 3.34
C ARG A 49 2.11 -23.19 4.07
N LYS A 50 1.50 -23.00 5.24
CA LYS A 50 0.83 -24.10 5.96
C LYS A 50 -0.51 -24.49 5.34
N ALA A 51 -1.18 -23.56 4.67
CA ALA A 51 -2.52 -23.74 4.11
C ALA A 51 -2.52 -23.80 2.59
N TYR A 52 -1.53 -23.20 1.93
CA TYR A 52 -1.52 -23.01 0.48
C TYR A 52 -0.17 -23.35 -0.15
N ALA A 53 -0.21 -23.80 -1.41
CA ALA A 53 0.96 -23.94 -2.25
C ALA A 53 1.36 -22.55 -2.81
N ILE A 54 2.61 -22.16 -2.62
CA ILE A 54 3.13 -20.83 -2.99
C ILE A 54 4.17 -20.97 -4.11
N ASP A 55 4.10 -20.10 -5.12
CA ASP A 55 5.16 -19.95 -6.12
C ASP A 55 6.31 -19.10 -5.55
N ASP A 56 7.30 -19.79 -4.99
CA ASP A 56 8.48 -19.15 -4.42
C ASP A 56 9.26 -18.33 -5.47
N LYS A 57 9.22 -18.69 -6.77
CA LYS A 57 9.93 -17.93 -7.80
C LYS A 57 9.30 -16.58 -8.04
N VAL A 58 7.97 -16.52 -8.06
CA VAL A 58 7.23 -15.25 -8.19
C VAL A 58 7.46 -14.40 -6.94
N SER A 59 7.35 -14.99 -5.75
CA SER A 59 7.54 -14.27 -4.48
C SER A 59 8.97 -13.71 -4.33
N GLU A 60 9.99 -14.52 -4.60
CA GLU A 60 11.40 -14.07 -4.59
C GLU A 60 11.69 -13.05 -5.70
N GLY A 61 11.10 -13.24 -6.90
CA GLY A 61 11.22 -12.32 -8.02
C GLY A 61 10.72 -10.91 -7.69
N LEU A 62 9.57 -10.82 -7.01
CA LEU A 62 9.01 -9.57 -6.53
C LEU A 62 9.96 -8.89 -5.52
N LEU A 63 10.46 -9.61 -4.52
CA LEU A 63 11.37 -9.06 -3.53
C LEU A 63 12.69 -8.56 -4.14
N ARG A 64 13.25 -9.29 -5.12
CA ARG A 64 14.45 -8.89 -5.87
C ARG A 64 14.26 -7.61 -6.69
N THR A 65 13.02 -7.30 -7.08
CA THR A 65 12.71 -6.10 -7.87
C THR A 65 12.37 -4.92 -6.98
N VAL A 66 11.57 -5.15 -5.95
CA VAL A 66 11.01 -4.09 -5.10
C VAL A 66 12.04 -3.53 -4.13
N ARG A 67 12.85 -4.37 -3.46
CA ARG A 67 13.84 -3.89 -2.48
C ARG A 67 14.87 -2.92 -3.08
N PRO A 68 15.52 -3.22 -4.23
CA PRO A 68 16.44 -2.25 -4.84
C PRO A 68 15.75 -0.97 -5.31
N THR A 69 14.49 -1.04 -5.70
CA THR A 69 13.70 0.14 -6.10
C THR A 69 13.42 1.03 -4.90
N LEU A 70 13.03 0.43 -3.76
CA LEU A 70 12.82 1.15 -2.52
C LEU A 70 14.12 1.78 -2.00
N ASP A 71 15.23 1.02 -2.03
CA ASP A 71 16.55 1.53 -1.65
C ASP A 71 17.00 2.73 -2.49
N LYS A 72 16.67 2.75 -3.79
CA LYS A 72 16.94 3.89 -4.67
C LYS A 72 16.03 5.09 -4.41
N ALA A 73 14.78 4.84 -4.04
CA ALA A 73 13.78 5.88 -3.85
C ALA A 73 14.00 6.68 -2.55
N ILE A 74 14.35 6.00 -1.45
CA ILE A 74 14.45 6.61 -0.11
C ILE A 74 15.78 6.33 0.61
N GLY A 75 16.67 5.56 0.00
CA GLY A 75 17.94 5.18 0.62
C GLY A 75 17.79 3.95 1.52
N HIS A 76 18.84 3.14 1.52
CA HIS A 76 18.84 1.82 2.17
C HIS A 76 18.41 1.81 3.64
N ARG A 77 18.90 2.75 4.46
CA ARG A 77 18.54 2.81 5.89
C ARG A 77 17.05 3.12 6.10
N GLN A 78 16.49 4.02 5.30
CA GLN A 78 15.08 4.40 5.41
C GLN A 78 14.19 3.27 4.88
N ALA A 79 14.60 2.60 3.80
CA ALA A 79 13.94 1.42 3.27
C ALA A 79 13.88 0.28 4.30
N LEU A 80 14.99 -0.01 4.99
CA LEU A 80 15.01 -1.01 6.07
C LEU A 80 14.05 -0.66 7.21
N ALA A 81 14.05 0.60 7.66
CA ALA A 81 13.15 1.05 8.72
C ALA A 81 11.68 0.93 8.30
N ALA A 82 11.33 1.38 7.09
CA ALA A 82 9.96 1.30 6.58
C ALA A 82 9.48 -0.15 6.42
N ILE A 83 10.36 -1.06 5.98
CA ILE A 83 10.04 -2.49 5.89
C ILE A 83 9.84 -3.10 7.29
N ASP A 84 10.65 -2.72 8.28
CA ASP A 84 10.49 -3.22 9.66
C ASP A 84 9.17 -2.74 10.29
N GLU A 85 8.87 -1.44 10.16
CA GLU A 85 7.60 -0.85 10.61
C GLU A 85 6.39 -1.54 9.98
N GLU A 86 6.45 -1.77 8.67
CA GLU A 86 5.40 -2.51 7.95
C GLU A 86 5.31 -3.96 8.41
N GLY A 87 6.44 -4.63 8.68
CA GLY A 87 6.47 -5.97 9.22
C GLY A 87 5.80 -6.06 10.60
N GLN A 88 6.03 -5.07 11.46
CA GLN A 88 5.37 -4.97 12.76
C GLN A 88 3.87 -4.71 12.63
N ARG A 89 3.47 -3.79 11.73
CA ARG A 89 2.06 -3.51 11.42
C ARG A 89 1.35 -4.76 10.94
N LEU A 90 1.95 -5.47 9.98
CA LEU A 90 1.39 -6.68 9.40
C LEU A 90 1.30 -7.82 10.40
N SER A 91 2.30 -7.98 11.26
CA SER A 91 2.28 -9.01 12.30
C SER A 91 1.13 -8.80 13.29
N LYS A 92 0.83 -7.54 13.64
CA LYS A 92 -0.33 -7.19 14.46
C LYS A 92 -1.64 -7.51 13.75
N GLU A 93 -1.77 -7.09 12.49
CA GLU A 93 -2.95 -7.39 11.66
C GLU A 93 -3.22 -8.90 11.60
N ILE A 94 -2.20 -9.71 11.30
CA ILE A 94 -2.31 -11.17 11.24
C ILE A 94 -2.68 -11.76 12.60
N ALA A 95 -2.16 -11.22 13.70
CA ALA A 95 -2.51 -11.66 15.05
C ALA A 95 -3.98 -11.32 15.40
N GLU A 96 -4.49 -10.21 14.91
CA GLU A 96 -5.87 -9.75 15.16
C GLU A 96 -6.91 -10.55 14.35
N ILE A 97 -6.66 -10.79 13.06
CA ILE A 97 -7.63 -11.45 12.16
C ILE A 97 -7.42 -12.96 12.06
N GLY A 98 -6.23 -13.45 12.43
CA GLY A 98 -5.81 -14.83 12.27
C GLY A 98 -5.16 -15.13 10.91
N ALA A 99 -4.08 -15.91 10.94
CA ALA A 99 -3.27 -16.24 9.77
C ALA A 99 -4.05 -16.93 8.64
N GLU A 100 -4.97 -17.85 8.97
CA GLU A 100 -5.76 -18.54 7.96
C GLU A 100 -6.65 -17.58 7.17
N ARG A 101 -7.38 -16.70 7.87
CA ARG A 101 -8.24 -15.70 7.25
C ARG A 101 -7.43 -14.72 6.41
N TRP A 102 -6.34 -14.20 6.97
CA TRP A 102 -5.46 -13.28 6.26
C TRP A 102 -4.92 -13.89 4.96
N CYS A 103 -4.48 -15.15 5.00
CA CYS A 103 -3.98 -15.85 3.82
C CYS A 103 -5.06 -16.08 2.75
N ALA A 104 -6.29 -16.40 3.17
CA ALA A 104 -7.41 -16.52 2.24
C ALA A 104 -7.71 -15.18 1.55
N ASP A 105 -7.69 -14.08 2.29
CA ASP A 105 -7.92 -12.73 1.76
C ASP A 105 -6.79 -12.32 0.78
N GLN A 106 -5.52 -12.61 1.10
CA GLN A 106 -4.40 -12.35 0.19
C GLN A 106 -4.50 -13.17 -1.10
N ARG A 107 -4.91 -14.44 -0.98
CA ARG A 107 -5.11 -15.32 -2.14
C ARG A 107 -6.19 -14.79 -3.07
N GLU A 108 -7.33 -14.39 -2.52
CA GLU A 108 -8.44 -13.82 -3.29
C GLU A 108 -8.02 -12.53 -4.01
N LEU A 109 -7.35 -11.62 -3.29
CA LEU A 109 -6.86 -10.36 -3.84
C LEU A 109 -5.89 -10.59 -5.02
N LEU A 110 -4.82 -11.36 -4.79
CA LEU A 110 -3.78 -11.56 -5.80
C LEU A 110 -4.30 -12.34 -7.02
N ASN A 111 -5.17 -13.31 -6.83
CA ASN A 111 -5.75 -14.06 -7.95
C ASN A 111 -6.71 -13.21 -8.79
N THR A 112 -7.51 -12.35 -8.16
CA THR A 112 -8.35 -11.37 -8.85
C THR A 112 -7.51 -10.46 -9.75
N ASP A 113 -6.35 -10.03 -9.26
CA ASP A 113 -5.41 -9.18 -9.99
C ASP A 113 -4.53 -9.94 -11.00
N GLY A 114 -4.74 -11.25 -11.16
CA GLY A 114 -3.97 -12.09 -12.09
C GLY A 114 -2.54 -12.42 -11.62
N ILE A 115 -2.19 -12.10 -10.38
CA ILE A 115 -0.87 -12.33 -9.79
C ILE A 115 -0.86 -13.73 -9.15
N ARG A 116 -0.25 -14.70 -9.85
CA ARG A 116 -0.25 -16.12 -9.49
C ARG A 116 0.84 -16.46 -8.46
N VAL A 117 0.71 -15.94 -7.23
CA VAL A 117 1.55 -16.32 -6.08
C VAL A 117 1.04 -17.59 -5.41
N PHE A 118 -0.28 -17.74 -5.31
CA PHE A 118 -0.94 -18.94 -4.82
C PHE A 118 -1.19 -19.89 -5.99
N LEU A 119 -0.75 -21.15 -5.87
CA LEU A 119 -0.74 -22.13 -6.96
C LEU A 119 -1.95 -23.06 -6.97
N ASP A 120 -2.75 -23.01 -5.91
CA ASP A 120 -3.95 -23.82 -5.71
C ASP A 120 -5.21 -23.20 -6.34
#